data_AF-A0A7Y3J8P5-F1
#
_entry.id   AF-A0A7Y3J8P5-F1
#
_cell.length_a   1.000
_cell.length_b   1.000
_cell.length_c   1.000
_cell.angle_alpha   90.00
_cell.angle_beta   90.00
_cell.angle_gamma   90.00
#
_symmetry.space_group_name_H-M   'P 1'
#
loop_
_entity.id
_entity.type
_entity.pdbx_description
1 polymer ?
#
loop_
_entity_poly.entity_id
_entity_poly.type
_entity_poly.pdbx_seq_one_letter_code
_entity_poly.pdbx_strand_id
1 'polypeptide(L)'
;MMADAKPQPIVIKKIKKISGGGHGAAWKIAYADFVTAMMAFFLLMWLLGSTTKAQLQGIAEYFQNPEKVSLEGGSGAGAATSVIQGGGTDLTRTAGQVRNGATPGKTVAPNATTMREEQIDKQNLEALKKALDSQIEANPQLNAFRSQLLIDITREGLRIQVVDSDKRPMFGLGGAGLESYARTIFQDIGPTLNRLPNHISITGHTDALSYQNQGKGYSNYNLSADRANAVRQVLVQAGLDEAKVLRVVGMGTAAPYDPRNPNSPLNRRVSIVVLSKQAYARILADQGAEQTAGTSAYAQEQIRHVGQTTGFAAAAPATAPVSVGGMVRLPISQGAVAVPLAAAH
;
A
#
# COMPACT_ATOMS: atom_id res chain seq x y z
N MET A 1 -25.37 43.10 97.26
CA MET A 1 -24.50 42.17 98.02
C MET A 1 -24.74 40.76 97.48
N MET A 2 -23.64 40.08 97.12
CA MET A 2 -23.47 38.71 96.61
C MET A 2 -24.56 38.10 95.71
N ALA A 3 -24.31 38.04 94.40
CA ALA A 3 -24.94 37.06 93.51
C ALA A 3 -23.94 35.91 93.29
N ASP A 4 -24.20 34.82 94.00
CA ASP A 4 -23.43 33.57 93.96
C ASP A 4 -23.47 32.94 92.57
N ALA A 5 -22.28 32.74 91.99
CA ALA A 5 -22.09 32.14 90.68
C ALA A 5 -22.33 30.62 90.75
N LYS A 6 -23.45 30.14 90.18
CA LYS A 6 -23.68 28.71 89.97
C LYS A 6 -22.79 28.19 88.82
N PRO A 7 -21.87 27.23 89.07
CA PRO A 7 -21.05 26.65 88.01
C PRO A 7 -21.90 25.78 87.08
N GLN A 8 -21.91 26.14 85.79
CA GLN A 8 -22.59 25.37 84.75
C GLN A 8 -21.79 24.09 84.46
N PRO A 9 -22.42 22.90 84.44
CA PRO A 9 -21.71 21.63 84.29
C PRO A 9 -21.13 21.47 82.88
N ILE A 10 -19.83 21.15 82.81
CA ILE A 10 -19.11 20.85 81.56
C ILE A 10 -19.55 19.48 81.04
N VAL A 11 -20.27 19.46 79.91
CA VAL A 11 -20.69 18.23 79.24
C VAL A 11 -19.60 17.79 78.26
N ILE A 12 -18.78 16.81 78.67
CA ILE A 12 -17.78 16.19 77.79
C ILE A 12 -18.43 15.05 77.00
N LYS A 13 -18.70 15.28 75.70
CA LYS A 13 -19.22 14.27 74.79
C LYS A 13 -18.09 13.34 74.34
N LYS A 14 -17.86 12.23 75.05
CA LYS A 14 -16.93 11.17 74.60
C LYS A 14 -17.55 10.41 73.44
N ILE A 15 -17.11 10.70 72.21
CA ILE A 15 -17.49 9.91 71.03
C ILE A 15 -16.70 8.60 71.10
N LYS A 16 -17.34 7.52 71.53
CA LYS A 16 -16.80 6.17 71.42
C LYS A 16 -16.87 5.77 69.94
N LYS A 17 -15.79 5.99 69.19
CA LYS A 17 -15.65 5.44 67.84
C LYS A 17 -15.51 3.93 68.01
N ILE A 18 -16.62 3.20 67.83
CA ILE A 18 -16.60 1.74 67.78
C ILE A 18 -15.87 1.40 66.48
N SER A 19 -14.56 1.23 66.55
CA SER A 19 -13.82 0.50 65.54
C SER A 19 -14.23 -0.96 65.68
N GLY A 20 -15.37 -1.31 65.08
CA GLY A 20 -15.75 -2.69 64.86
C GLY A 20 -14.71 -3.32 63.94
N GLY A 21 -13.68 -3.89 64.55
CA GLY A 21 -12.63 -4.63 63.85
C GLY A 21 -13.27 -5.68 62.95
N GLY A 22 -13.03 -5.54 61.65
CA GLY A 22 -13.53 -6.44 60.59
C GLY A 22 -12.88 -7.81 60.61
N HIS A 23 -12.76 -8.46 61.77
CA HIS A 23 -12.16 -9.79 61.91
C HIS A 23 -13.08 -10.93 61.44
N GLY A 24 -14.33 -10.65 61.07
CA GLY A 24 -15.25 -11.64 60.48
C GLY A 24 -15.35 -11.61 58.94
N ALA A 25 -14.73 -10.63 58.28
CA ALA A 25 -14.83 -10.44 56.82
C ALA A 25 -13.64 -11.04 56.06
N ALA A 26 -12.48 -11.18 56.69
CA ALA A 26 -11.26 -11.65 56.02
C ALA A 26 -11.41 -13.06 55.39
N TRP A 27 -12.05 -14.00 56.10
CA TRP A 27 -12.26 -15.35 55.56
C TRP A 27 -13.28 -15.38 54.42
N LYS A 28 -14.27 -14.47 54.43
CA LYS A 28 -15.25 -14.32 53.34
C LYS A 28 -14.60 -13.71 52.09
N ILE A 29 -13.62 -12.83 52.28
CA ILE A 29 -12.84 -12.27 51.17
C ILE A 29 -11.98 -13.37 50.54
N ALA A 30 -11.30 -14.20 51.35
CA ALA A 30 -10.54 -15.33 50.84
C ALA A 30 -11.41 -16.40 50.15
N TYR A 31 -12.61 -16.66 50.68
CA TYR A 31 -13.57 -17.56 50.05
C TYR A 31 -14.14 -16.99 48.75
N ALA A 32 -14.49 -15.70 48.73
CA ALA A 32 -14.97 -15.02 47.54
C ALA A 32 -13.91 -15.04 46.43
N ASP A 33 -12.65 -14.76 46.78
CA ASP A 33 -11.52 -14.82 45.84
C ASP A 33 -11.36 -16.22 45.24
N PHE A 34 -11.41 -17.27 46.07
CA PHE A 34 -11.37 -18.65 45.60
C PHE A 34 -12.52 -19.01 44.64
N VAL A 35 -13.75 -18.61 44.96
CA VAL A 35 -14.91 -18.85 44.08
C VAL A 35 -14.78 -18.08 42.78
N THR A 36 -14.29 -16.84 42.79
CA THR A 36 -14.06 -16.06 41.57
C THR A 36 -12.95 -16.63 40.70
N ALA A 37 -11.88 -17.17 41.31
CA ALA A 37 -10.82 -17.85 40.58
C ALA A 37 -11.34 -19.13 39.91
N MET A 38 -12.15 -19.93 40.62
CA MET A 38 -12.78 -21.13 40.04
C MET A 38 -13.80 -20.79 38.94
N MET A 39 -14.57 -19.72 39.12
CA MET A 39 -15.49 -19.22 38.11
C MET A 39 -14.76 -18.76 36.85
N ALA A 40 -13.69 -17.98 36.99
CA ALA A 40 -12.87 -17.52 35.87
C ALA A 40 -12.22 -18.70 35.13
N PHE A 41 -11.69 -19.69 35.87
CA PHE A 41 -11.15 -20.91 35.28
C PHE A 41 -12.22 -21.72 34.55
N PHE A 42 -13.42 -21.83 35.10
CA PHE A 42 -14.54 -22.50 34.45
C PHE A 42 -14.98 -21.78 33.17
N LEU A 43 -15.11 -20.45 33.19
CA LEU A 43 -15.44 -19.66 32.00
C LEU A 43 -14.35 -19.78 30.93
N LEU A 44 -13.08 -19.81 31.32
CA LEU A 44 -11.97 -20.05 30.42
C LEU A 44 -12.09 -21.44 29.78
N MET A 45 -12.24 -22.50 30.58
CA MET A 45 -12.35 -23.86 30.06
C MET A 45 -13.63 -24.06 29.22
N TRP A 46 -14.72 -23.39 29.57
CA TRP A 46 -15.97 -23.38 28.80
C TRP A 46 -15.80 -22.67 27.44
N LEU A 47 -15.03 -21.58 27.40
CA LEU A 47 -14.62 -20.96 26.14
C LEU A 47 -13.80 -21.95 25.31
N LEU A 48 -12.78 -22.60 25.90
CA LEU A 48 -11.94 -23.57 25.18
C LEU A 48 -12.74 -24.77 24.65
N GLY A 49 -13.75 -25.23 25.39
CA GLY A 49 -14.61 -26.37 24.99
C GLY A 49 -15.64 -26.03 23.91
N SER A 50 -16.07 -24.78 23.81
CA SER A 50 -16.98 -24.30 22.74
C SER A 50 -16.24 -23.70 21.53
N THR A 51 -14.92 -23.55 21.63
CA THR A 51 -14.06 -22.98 20.60
C THR A 51 -13.49 -24.09 19.72
N THR A 52 -13.56 -23.91 18.40
CA THR A 52 -12.99 -24.89 17.46
C THR A 52 -11.46 -24.89 17.54
N LYS A 53 -10.80 -26.02 17.24
CA LYS A 53 -9.32 -26.11 17.23
C LYS A 53 -8.65 -24.99 16.41
N ALA A 54 -9.31 -24.53 15.35
CA ALA A 54 -8.85 -23.44 14.50
C ALA A 54 -8.79 -22.08 15.23
N GLN A 55 -9.78 -21.76 16.07
CA GLN A 55 -9.80 -20.51 16.84
C GLN A 55 -8.78 -20.50 17.98
N LEU A 56 -8.58 -21.65 18.63
CA LEU A 56 -7.52 -21.84 19.64
C LEU A 56 -6.12 -21.59 19.07
N GLN A 57 -5.88 -22.06 17.84
CA GLN A 57 -4.61 -21.86 17.15
C GLN A 57 -4.38 -20.39 16.78
N GLY A 58 -5.42 -19.67 16.35
CA GLY A 58 -5.34 -18.23 16.07
C GLY A 58 -5.02 -17.37 17.30
N ILE A 59 -5.56 -17.72 18.47
CA ILE A 59 -5.24 -17.02 19.72
C ILE A 59 -3.81 -17.33 20.17
N ALA A 60 -3.34 -18.59 20.05
CA ALA A 60 -1.98 -18.96 20.42
C ALA A 60 -0.92 -18.24 19.57
N GLU A 61 -1.19 -18.06 18.28
CA GLU A 61 -0.28 -17.39 17.35
C GLU A 61 -0.14 -15.88 17.67
N TYR A 62 -1.18 -15.25 18.20
CA TYR A 62 -1.15 -13.86 18.69
C TYR A 62 -0.17 -13.66 19.86
N PHE A 63 -0.12 -14.62 20.80
CA PHE A 63 0.77 -14.52 21.97
C PHE A 63 2.21 -14.95 21.69
N GLN A 64 2.43 -15.82 20.69
CA GLN A 64 3.78 -16.25 20.33
C GLN A 64 4.54 -15.18 19.56
N ASN A 65 3.87 -14.42 18.68
CA ASN A 65 4.51 -13.40 17.85
C ASN A 65 3.70 -12.08 17.82
N PRO A 66 3.68 -11.30 18.91
CA PRO A 66 2.87 -10.08 19.01
C PRO A 66 3.28 -8.98 18.01
N GLU A 67 4.55 -8.94 17.57
CA GLU A 67 5.00 -7.99 16.53
C GLU A 67 4.47 -8.32 15.13
N LYS A 68 4.20 -9.61 14.83
CA LYS A 68 3.62 -10.00 13.54
C LYS A 68 2.21 -9.43 13.39
N VAL A 69 1.37 -9.56 14.41
CA VAL A 69 -0.06 -9.17 14.31
C VAL A 69 -0.26 -7.64 14.27
N SER A 70 0.72 -6.86 14.75
CA SER A 70 0.63 -5.39 14.75
C SER A 70 1.18 -4.74 13.46
N LEU A 71 2.10 -5.39 12.75
CA LEU A 71 2.65 -4.90 11.46
C LEU A 71 2.06 -5.61 10.23
N GLU A 72 1.55 -6.82 10.42
CA GLU A 72 0.85 -7.65 9.45
C GLU A 72 -0.60 -7.62 9.88
N GLY A 73 -1.41 -6.72 9.29
CA GLY A 73 -2.84 -6.60 9.58
C GLY A 73 -3.58 -7.91 9.30
N GLY A 74 -3.49 -8.84 10.23
CA GLY A 74 -4.18 -10.11 10.27
C GLY A 74 -5.49 -9.96 11.01
N SER A 75 -6.40 -10.89 10.77
CA SER A 75 -7.77 -10.97 11.28
C SER A 75 -7.86 -11.07 12.82
N GLY A 76 -7.46 -10.01 13.52
CA GLY A 76 -7.42 -9.94 14.98
C GLY A 76 -7.01 -8.57 15.53
N ALA A 77 -6.33 -7.72 14.75
CA ALA A 77 -6.00 -6.36 15.15
C ALA A 77 -6.83 -5.35 14.33
N GLY A 78 -7.99 -4.92 14.85
CA GLY A 78 -8.61 -3.66 14.45
C GLY A 78 -9.90 -3.68 13.61
N ALA A 79 -10.53 -4.83 13.34
CA ALA A 79 -11.83 -4.85 12.64
C ALA A 79 -13.02 -4.84 13.63
N ALA A 80 -13.43 -3.62 14.01
CA ALA A 80 -14.70 -3.20 14.59
C ALA A 80 -15.17 -3.84 15.93
N THR A 81 -14.98 -3.09 17.01
CA THR A 81 -15.84 -3.10 18.20
C THR A 81 -17.23 -2.55 17.86
N SER A 82 -18.08 -3.33 17.18
CA SER A 82 -19.53 -3.08 17.21
C SER A 82 -20.10 -3.79 18.43
N VAL A 83 -20.36 -3.04 19.50
CA VAL A 83 -20.96 -3.56 20.76
C VAL A 83 -22.44 -3.94 20.61
N ILE A 84 -23.04 -3.67 19.44
CA ILE A 84 -24.41 -4.10 19.10
C ILE A 84 -24.37 -4.79 17.75
N GLN A 85 -24.67 -6.08 17.75
CA GLN A 85 -24.84 -6.89 16.55
C GLN A 85 -26.33 -7.06 16.30
N GLY A 86 -26.93 -6.15 15.50
CA GLY A 86 -28.36 -6.20 15.21
C GLY A 86 -28.97 -4.87 14.77
N GLY A 87 -28.44 -4.24 13.73
CA GLY A 87 -29.06 -3.09 13.08
C GLY A 87 -29.52 -3.47 11.67
N GLY A 88 -30.75 -3.95 11.54
CA GLY A 88 -31.41 -4.25 10.26
C GLY A 88 -32.93 -4.19 10.45
N THR A 89 -33.68 -3.87 9.41
CA THR A 89 -35.14 -3.61 9.46
C THR A 89 -36.02 -4.86 9.61
N ASP A 90 -35.44 -6.00 9.99
CA ASP A 90 -36.17 -7.27 10.11
C ASP A 90 -35.58 -8.10 11.28
N LEU A 91 -36.39 -8.28 12.32
CA LEU A 91 -36.01 -8.94 13.58
C LEU A 91 -35.90 -10.48 13.44
N THR A 92 -36.20 -11.04 12.28
CA THR A 92 -36.22 -12.50 12.07
C THR A 92 -34.98 -13.07 11.37
N ARG A 93 -34.03 -12.22 10.96
CA ARG A 93 -32.79 -12.66 10.28
C ARG A 93 -31.58 -12.60 11.20
N THR A 94 -30.96 -13.75 11.43
CA THR A 94 -29.70 -13.90 12.19
C THR A 94 -28.45 -13.43 11.41
N ALA A 95 -28.59 -13.09 10.12
CA ALA A 95 -27.49 -12.57 9.31
C ALA A 95 -27.62 -11.04 9.14
N GLY A 96 -26.62 -10.32 9.64
CA GLY A 96 -26.51 -8.88 9.52
C GLY A 96 -26.53 -8.41 8.06
N GLN A 97 -27.06 -7.20 7.88
CA GLN A 97 -27.26 -6.50 6.63
C GLN A 97 -26.08 -6.66 5.66
N VAL A 98 -26.31 -7.38 4.56
CA VAL A 98 -25.35 -7.50 3.46
C VAL A 98 -25.25 -6.12 2.79
N ARG A 99 -24.10 -5.46 2.94
CA ARG A 99 -23.74 -4.32 2.10
C ARG A 99 -23.63 -4.81 0.66
N ASN A 100 -24.68 -4.63 -0.12
CA ASN A 100 -24.63 -4.76 -1.58
C ASN A 100 -23.93 -3.51 -2.13
N GLY A 101 -22.61 -3.58 -2.24
CA GLY A 101 -21.76 -2.52 -2.77
C GLY A 101 -20.40 -2.54 -2.08
N ALA A 102 -19.35 -2.81 -2.85
CA ALA A 102 -17.99 -3.17 -2.43
C ALA A 102 -17.86 -4.61 -1.93
N THR A 103 -17.42 -5.50 -2.82
CA THR A 103 -16.81 -6.79 -2.48
C THR A 103 -15.67 -6.52 -1.48
N PRO A 104 -15.81 -6.85 -0.19
CA PRO A 104 -14.70 -6.75 0.74
C PRO A 104 -13.75 -7.90 0.39
N GLY A 105 -12.45 -7.60 0.40
CA GLY A 105 -11.38 -8.52 0.04
C GLY A 105 -11.66 -9.94 0.50
N LYS A 106 -11.75 -10.83 -0.49
CA LYS A 106 -11.73 -12.28 -0.29
C LYS A 106 -10.39 -12.56 0.41
N THR A 107 -10.38 -12.65 1.73
CA THR A 107 -9.32 -13.32 2.48
C THR A 107 -9.43 -14.80 2.14
N VAL A 108 -8.97 -15.13 0.92
CA VAL A 108 -8.64 -16.50 0.55
C VAL A 108 -7.50 -16.85 1.49
N ALA A 109 -7.75 -17.72 2.48
CA ALA A 109 -6.66 -18.39 3.17
C ALA A 109 -5.67 -18.87 2.09
N PRO A 110 -4.35 -18.61 2.22
CA PRO A 110 -3.41 -18.89 1.13
C PRO A 110 -3.62 -20.31 0.64
N ASN A 111 -4.11 -20.45 -0.59
CA ASN A 111 -4.30 -21.77 -1.17
C ASN A 111 -2.92 -22.43 -1.23
N ALA A 112 -2.83 -23.74 -0.98
CA ALA A 112 -1.56 -24.48 -1.00
C ALA A 112 -0.76 -24.23 -2.30
N THR A 113 -1.45 -24.00 -3.41
CA THR A 113 -0.87 -23.58 -4.70
C THR A 113 -0.16 -22.22 -4.63
N THR A 114 -0.78 -21.21 -4.02
CA THR A 114 -0.22 -19.86 -3.88
C THR A 114 1.04 -19.87 -3.02
N MET A 115 1.02 -20.61 -1.90
CA MET A 115 2.20 -20.78 -1.03
C MET A 115 3.37 -21.43 -1.78
N ARG A 116 3.09 -22.42 -2.64
CA ARG A 116 4.12 -23.08 -3.46
C ARG A 116 4.71 -22.14 -4.51
N GLU A 117 3.87 -21.35 -5.16
CA GLU A 117 4.32 -20.35 -6.14
C GLU A 117 5.20 -19.27 -5.49
N GLU A 118 4.81 -18.76 -4.32
CA GLU A 118 5.62 -17.82 -3.54
C GLU A 118 7.00 -18.41 -3.20
N GLN A 119 7.04 -19.68 -2.78
CA GLN A 119 8.29 -20.34 -2.43
C GLN A 119 9.21 -20.51 -3.64
N ILE A 120 8.67 -20.87 -4.80
CA ILE A 120 9.44 -20.97 -6.06
C ILE A 120 9.96 -19.61 -6.49
N ASP A 121 9.11 -18.59 -6.44
CA ASP A 121 9.49 -17.22 -6.81
C ASP A 121 10.60 -16.70 -5.88
N LYS A 122 10.49 -16.94 -4.58
CA LYS A 122 11.54 -16.64 -3.59
C LYS A 122 12.87 -17.32 -3.94
N GLN A 123 12.85 -18.62 -4.26
CA GLN A 123 14.05 -19.36 -4.66
C GLN A 123 14.70 -18.78 -5.92
N ASN A 124 13.90 -18.39 -6.90
CA ASN A 124 14.39 -17.75 -8.13
C ASN A 124 15.05 -16.40 -7.83
N LEU A 125 14.44 -15.58 -6.97
CA LEU A 125 14.98 -14.29 -6.54
C LEU A 125 16.27 -14.45 -5.73
N GLU A 126 16.36 -15.48 -4.88
CA GLU A 126 17.60 -15.84 -4.16
C GLU A 126 18.71 -16.27 -5.11
N ALA A 127 18.40 -17.08 -6.12
CA ALA A 127 19.36 -17.47 -7.16
C ALA A 127 19.85 -16.26 -7.97
N LEU A 128 18.94 -15.34 -8.32
CA LEU A 128 19.30 -14.09 -9.00
C LEU A 128 20.17 -13.19 -8.12
N LYS A 129 19.83 -13.05 -6.83
CA LYS A 129 20.65 -12.32 -5.86
C LYS A 129 22.07 -12.87 -5.82
N LYS A 130 22.21 -14.20 -5.67
CA LYS A 130 23.52 -14.86 -5.63
C LYS A 130 24.30 -14.63 -6.93
N ALA A 131 23.64 -14.71 -8.08
CA ALA A 131 24.26 -14.42 -9.37
C ALA A 131 24.79 -12.98 -9.46
N LEU A 132 24.03 -12.00 -8.97
CA LEU A 132 24.46 -10.60 -8.90
C LEU A 132 25.62 -10.40 -7.93
N ASP A 133 25.56 -10.98 -6.73
CA ASP A 133 26.65 -10.90 -5.75
C ASP A 133 27.95 -11.48 -6.34
N SER A 134 27.90 -12.68 -6.95
CA SER A 134 29.07 -13.28 -7.60
C SER A 134 29.58 -12.48 -8.79
N GLN A 135 28.70 -11.84 -9.57
CA GLN A 135 29.11 -10.97 -10.67
C GLN A 135 29.82 -9.70 -10.16
N ILE A 136 29.32 -9.10 -9.08
CA ILE A 136 29.93 -7.92 -8.46
C ILE A 136 31.31 -8.27 -7.90
N GLU A 137 31.46 -9.43 -7.26
CA GLU A 137 32.75 -9.89 -6.74
C GLU A 137 33.76 -10.20 -7.85
N ALA A 138 33.31 -10.81 -8.94
CA ALA A 138 34.17 -11.21 -10.06
C ALA A 138 34.61 -10.03 -10.95
N ASN A 139 33.83 -8.96 -11.02
CA ASN A 139 34.14 -7.79 -11.83
C ASN A 139 34.81 -6.69 -10.99
N PRO A 140 36.11 -6.38 -11.20
CA PRO A 140 36.82 -5.35 -10.43
C PRO A 140 36.17 -3.97 -10.51
N GLN A 141 35.55 -3.63 -11.64
CA GLN A 141 34.88 -2.34 -11.81
C GLN A 141 33.63 -2.25 -10.93
N LEU A 142 32.82 -3.31 -10.87
CA LEU A 142 31.65 -3.35 -9.97
C LEU A 142 32.04 -3.44 -8.50
N ASN A 143 33.06 -4.24 -8.18
CA ASN A 143 33.51 -4.44 -6.81
C ASN A 143 34.01 -3.14 -6.17
N ALA A 144 34.60 -2.23 -6.96
CA ALA A 144 34.98 -0.90 -6.50
C ALA A 144 33.80 -0.06 -5.97
N PHE A 145 32.57 -0.39 -6.39
CA PHE A 145 31.32 0.24 -5.96
C PHE A 145 30.48 -0.64 -5.03
N ARG A 146 31.02 -1.73 -4.48
CA ARG A 146 30.28 -2.69 -3.64
C ARG A 146 29.54 -2.05 -2.47
N SER A 147 30.10 -1.00 -1.87
CA SER A 147 29.50 -0.25 -0.76
C SER A 147 28.32 0.64 -1.18
N GLN A 148 28.22 0.98 -2.46
CA GLN A 148 27.11 1.74 -3.03
C GLN A 148 26.00 0.84 -3.60
N LEU A 149 26.23 -0.47 -3.65
CA LEU A 149 25.29 -1.47 -4.15
C LEU A 149 24.66 -2.24 -2.98
N LEU A 150 23.42 -1.88 -2.63
CA LEU A 150 22.65 -2.56 -1.59
C LEU A 150 21.66 -3.52 -2.27
N ILE A 151 21.78 -4.81 -1.97
CA ILE A 151 20.94 -5.84 -2.59
C ILE A 151 20.27 -6.65 -1.47
N ASP A 152 18.94 -6.61 -1.45
CA ASP A 152 18.13 -7.23 -0.40
C ASP A 152 16.83 -7.83 -0.95
N ILE A 153 16.36 -8.90 -0.34
CA ILE A 153 15.06 -9.52 -0.68
C ILE A 153 14.00 -8.91 0.21
N THR A 154 12.96 -8.37 -0.42
CA THR A 154 11.81 -7.73 0.21
C THR A 154 10.52 -8.49 -0.10
N ARG A 155 9.40 -8.07 0.51
CA ARG A 155 8.06 -8.59 0.16
C ARG A 155 7.66 -8.29 -1.28
N GLU A 156 8.21 -7.24 -1.87
CA GLU A 156 7.94 -6.85 -3.26
C GLU A 156 8.78 -7.67 -4.26
N GLY A 157 9.90 -8.25 -3.81
CA GLY A 157 10.82 -9.02 -4.63
C GLY A 157 12.29 -8.70 -4.32
N LEU A 158 13.17 -8.88 -5.30
CA LEU A 158 14.60 -8.58 -5.16
C LEU A 158 14.84 -7.09 -5.42
N ARG A 159 15.27 -6.36 -4.39
CA ARG A 159 15.56 -4.93 -4.45
C ARG A 159 17.07 -4.72 -4.60
N ILE A 160 17.43 -3.92 -5.60
CA ILE A 160 18.79 -3.48 -5.90
C ILE A 160 18.79 -1.96 -5.79
N GLN A 161 19.53 -1.40 -4.84
CA GLN A 161 19.66 0.03 -4.66
C GLN A 161 21.08 0.45 -4.99
N VAL A 162 21.20 1.45 -5.85
CA VAL A 162 22.47 2.14 -6.12
C VAL A 162 22.38 3.49 -5.43
N VAL A 163 23.17 3.65 -4.37
CA VAL A 163 23.18 4.85 -3.52
C VAL A 163 24.31 5.79 -3.87
N ASP A 164 24.06 7.07 -3.64
CA ASP A 164 25.02 8.11 -3.90
C ASP A 164 26.04 8.29 -2.75
N SER A 165 27.17 8.93 -3.05
CA SER A 165 28.20 9.27 -2.07
C SER A 165 28.83 10.63 -2.36
N ASP A 166 29.23 11.38 -1.33
CA ASP A 166 29.85 12.71 -1.50
C ASP A 166 31.09 12.70 -2.41
N LYS A 167 31.89 11.63 -2.34
CA LYS A 167 33.12 11.51 -3.14
C LYS A 167 32.87 10.93 -4.53
N ARG A 168 31.69 10.32 -4.75
CA ARG A 168 31.33 9.59 -5.96
C ARG A 168 29.83 9.79 -6.23
N PRO A 169 29.47 10.93 -6.86
CA PRO A 169 28.11 11.28 -7.22
C PRO A 169 27.57 10.46 -8.40
N MET A 170 26.49 9.67 -8.27
CA MET A 170 25.96 8.80 -9.33
C MET A 170 25.42 9.59 -10.53
N PHE A 171 24.90 10.78 -10.24
CA PHE A 171 24.41 11.74 -11.21
C PHE A 171 25.17 13.04 -11.11
N GLY A 172 25.27 13.76 -12.22
CA GLY A 172 25.74 15.14 -12.21
C GLY A 172 24.93 16.02 -11.25
N LEU A 173 25.57 17.05 -10.71
CA LEU A 173 24.96 18.02 -9.80
C LEU A 173 23.69 18.62 -10.40
N GLY A 174 22.57 18.48 -9.69
CA GLY A 174 21.26 18.96 -10.12
C GLY A 174 20.75 18.36 -11.44
N GLY A 175 21.35 17.28 -11.93
CA GLY A 175 21.01 16.66 -13.20
C GLY A 175 20.52 15.23 -13.06
N ALA A 176 19.93 14.74 -14.16
CA ALA A 176 19.60 13.33 -14.36
C ALA A 176 20.65 12.57 -15.19
N GLY A 177 21.70 13.26 -15.66
CA GLY A 177 22.80 12.64 -16.39
C GLY A 177 23.63 11.73 -15.47
N LEU A 178 23.72 10.45 -15.83
CA LEU A 178 24.54 9.46 -15.13
C LEU A 178 26.03 9.70 -15.39
N GLU A 179 26.81 9.64 -14.32
CA GLU A 179 28.27 9.60 -14.41
C GLU A 179 28.75 8.32 -15.09
N SER A 180 29.95 8.35 -15.68
CA SER A 180 30.48 7.24 -16.47
C SER A 180 30.50 5.91 -15.73
N TYR A 181 30.95 5.92 -14.47
CA TYR A 181 31.02 4.70 -13.67
C TYR A 181 29.63 4.19 -13.26
N ALA A 182 28.68 5.08 -12.98
CA ALA A 182 27.31 4.73 -12.68
C ALA A 182 26.62 4.08 -13.89
N ARG A 183 26.90 4.61 -15.09
CA ARG A 183 26.46 4.00 -16.35
C ARG A 183 27.00 2.58 -16.48
N THR A 184 28.28 2.34 -16.19
CA THR A 184 28.87 0.99 -16.22
C THR A 184 28.17 0.02 -15.27
N ILE A 185 27.83 0.46 -14.04
CA ILE A 185 27.08 -0.37 -13.07
C ILE A 185 25.77 -0.89 -13.68
N PHE A 186 24.97 0.00 -14.26
CA PHE A 186 23.68 -0.40 -14.84
C PHE A 186 23.86 -1.20 -16.14
N GLN A 187 24.91 -0.92 -16.92
CA GLN A 187 25.24 -1.71 -18.11
C GLN A 187 25.57 -3.16 -17.76
N ASP A 188 26.34 -3.40 -16.70
CA ASP A 188 26.72 -4.76 -16.31
C ASP A 188 25.56 -5.52 -15.64
N ILE A 189 24.72 -4.83 -14.87
CA ILE A 189 23.57 -5.46 -14.19
C ILE A 189 22.44 -5.79 -15.16
N GLY A 190 22.19 -4.96 -16.17
CA GLY A 190 21.08 -5.07 -17.12
C GLY A 190 20.88 -6.48 -17.69
N PRO A 191 21.90 -7.11 -18.31
CA PRO A 191 21.79 -8.47 -18.84
C PRO A 191 21.42 -9.53 -17.80
N THR A 192 21.91 -9.42 -16.57
CA THR A 192 21.62 -10.39 -15.50
C THR A 192 20.16 -10.33 -15.06
N LEU A 193 19.52 -9.16 -15.14
CA LEU A 193 18.10 -9.02 -14.86
C LEU A 193 17.22 -9.82 -15.84
N ASN A 194 17.69 -10.10 -17.07
CA ASN A 194 16.96 -10.91 -18.06
C ASN A 194 16.88 -12.41 -17.75
N ARG A 195 17.64 -12.91 -16.76
CA ARG A 195 17.63 -14.35 -16.42
C ARG A 195 16.28 -14.84 -15.90
N LEU A 196 15.48 -13.94 -15.32
CA LEU A 196 14.13 -14.23 -14.86
C LEU A 196 13.10 -13.51 -15.72
N PRO A 197 11.89 -14.07 -15.90
CA PRO A 197 10.80 -13.42 -16.63
C PRO A 197 10.12 -12.28 -15.83
N ASN A 198 10.51 -12.09 -14.57
CA ASN A 198 9.88 -11.12 -13.66
C ASN A 198 10.00 -9.68 -14.18
N HIS A 199 8.91 -8.92 -14.04
CA HIS A 199 8.88 -7.49 -14.34
C HIS A 199 9.64 -6.67 -13.30
N ILE A 200 9.96 -5.44 -13.66
CA ILE A 200 10.83 -4.55 -12.90
C ILE A 200 10.13 -3.21 -12.64
N SER A 201 10.24 -2.72 -11.42
CA SER A 201 9.88 -1.34 -11.05
C SER A 201 11.17 -0.55 -10.80
N ILE A 202 11.28 0.63 -11.41
CA ILE A 202 12.44 1.51 -11.21
C ILE A 202 11.97 2.77 -10.48
N THR A 203 12.58 3.06 -9.34
CA THR A 203 12.19 4.17 -8.47
C THR A 203 13.38 5.08 -8.21
N GLY A 204 13.23 6.37 -8.48
CA GLY A 204 14.22 7.39 -8.16
C GLY A 204 13.89 8.10 -6.86
N HIS A 205 14.93 8.42 -6.09
CA HIS A 205 14.85 9.19 -4.86
C HIS A 205 15.88 10.32 -4.86
N THR A 206 15.55 11.42 -4.20
CA THR A 206 16.44 12.56 -3.98
C THR A 206 16.55 12.86 -2.49
N ASP A 207 17.56 13.63 -2.12
CA ASP A 207 17.70 14.22 -0.80
C ASP A 207 16.79 15.45 -0.64
N ALA A 208 16.71 15.96 0.60
CA ALA A 208 15.90 17.12 0.94
C ALA A 208 16.54 18.47 0.57
N LEU A 209 17.72 18.46 -0.06
CA LEU A 209 18.34 19.69 -0.53
C LEU A 209 17.43 20.38 -1.54
N SER A 210 17.25 21.69 -1.35
CA SER A 210 16.43 22.49 -2.24
C SER A 210 17.07 22.52 -3.62
N TYR A 211 16.34 22.00 -4.60
CA TYR A 211 16.76 22.07 -5.98
C TYR A 211 16.79 23.55 -6.41
N GLN A 212 17.98 24.06 -6.73
CA GLN A 212 18.17 25.44 -7.17
C GLN A 212 17.71 25.59 -8.63
N ASN A 213 16.40 25.53 -8.87
CA ASN A 213 15.83 26.02 -10.12
C ASN A 213 15.22 27.39 -9.84
N GLN A 214 15.65 28.40 -10.59
CA GLN A 214 15.21 29.78 -10.49
C GLN A 214 13.72 29.95 -10.87
N GLY A 215 12.81 29.39 -10.08
CA GLY A 215 11.36 29.57 -10.22
C GLY A 215 10.67 28.78 -11.33
N LYS A 216 11.32 27.82 -12.00
CA LYS A 216 10.75 27.12 -13.17
C LYS A 216 9.86 25.90 -12.86
N GLY A 217 9.36 25.75 -11.63
CA GLY A 217 8.45 24.66 -11.23
C GLY A 217 9.05 23.25 -11.18
N TYR A 218 10.28 23.06 -11.67
CA TYR A 218 10.99 21.79 -11.57
C TYR A 218 11.48 21.57 -10.13
N SER A 219 11.12 20.41 -9.59
CA SER A 219 11.37 20.05 -8.19
C SER A 219 12.12 18.73 -8.09
N ASN A 220 12.41 18.34 -6.84
CA ASN A 220 12.96 17.03 -6.51
C ASN A 220 12.08 15.86 -7.01
N TYR A 221 10.76 16.06 -7.16
CA TYR A 221 9.89 15.06 -7.76
C TYR A 221 10.22 14.83 -9.24
N ASN A 222 10.35 15.91 -10.02
CA ASN A 222 10.75 15.82 -11.44
C ASN A 222 12.13 15.19 -11.57
N LEU A 223 13.10 15.66 -10.78
CA LEU A 223 14.46 15.14 -10.78
C LEU A 223 14.51 13.63 -10.50
N SER A 224 13.73 13.17 -9.52
CA SER A 224 13.70 11.76 -9.17
C SER A 224 13.12 10.89 -10.30
N ALA A 225 12.09 11.36 -11.00
CA ALA A 225 11.50 10.65 -12.14
C ALA A 225 12.47 10.63 -13.34
N ASP A 226 13.11 11.75 -13.65
CA ASP A 226 14.07 11.85 -14.75
C ASP A 226 15.30 10.96 -14.51
N ARG A 227 15.79 10.89 -13.28
CA ARG A 227 16.87 9.98 -12.86
C ARG A 227 16.50 8.52 -13.03
N ALA A 228 15.28 8.15 -12.61
CA ALA A 228 14.77 6.79 -12.77
C ALA A 228 14.64 6.42 -14.26
N ASN A 229 14.20 7.36 -15.11
CA ASN A 229 14.14 7.18 -16.56
C ASN A 229 15.52 7.08 -17.21
N ALA A 230 16.50 7.88 -16.78
CA ALA A 230 17.88 7.77 -17.26
C ALA A 230 18.47 6.38 -16.98
N VAL A 231 18.21 5.83 -15.79
CA VAL A 231 18.61 4.45 -15.45
C VAL A 231 17.88 3.43 -16.33
N ARG A 232 16.57 3.59 -16.55
CA ARG A 232 15.80 2.74 -17.48
C ARG A 232 16.43 2.71 -18.87
N GLN A 233 16.76 3.87 -19.43
CA GLN A 233 17.37 3.97 -20.76
C GLN A 233 18.70 3.23 -20.84
N VAL A 234 19.57 3.38 -19.82
CA VAL A 234 20.86 2.67 -19.78
C VAL A 234 20.66 1.16 -19.66
N LEU A 235 19.72 0.69 -18.84
CA LEU A 235 19.42 -0.73 -18.72
C LEU A 235 18.94 -1.34 -20.05
N VAL A 236 18.03 -0.65 -20.74
CA VAL A 236 17.52 -1.10 -22.05
C VAL A 236 18.63 -1.09 -23.10
N GLN A 237 19.46 -0.03 -23.13
CA GLN A 237 20.62 0.02 -24.02
C GLN A 237 21.63 -1.11 -23.76
N ALA A 238 21.72 -1.57 -22.51
CA ALA A 238 22.55 -2.70 -22.12
C ALA A 238 21.92 -4.07 -22.41
N GLY A 239 20.73 -4.10 -23.02
CA GLY A 239 20.06 -5.32 -23.44
C GLY A 239 18.94 -5.79 -22.51
N LEU A 240 18.56 -5.03 -21.48
CA LEU A 240 17.32 -5.31 -20.73
C LEU A 240 16.13 -5.25 -21.68
N ASP A 241 15.26 -6.26 -21.65
CA ASP A 241 14.00 -6.22 -22.39
C ASP A 241 13.10 -5.09 -21.84
N GLU A 242 12.75 -4.13 -22.70
CA GLU A 242 11.95 -2.96 -22.34
C GLU A 242 10.56 -3.36 -21.83
N ALA A 243 9.99 -4.46 -22.34
CA ALA A 243 8.68 -4.97 -21.90
C ALA A 243 8.67 -5.42 -20.43
N LYS A 244 9.85 -5.67 -19.85
CA LYS A 244 9.97 -6.01 -18.43
C LYS A 244 9.78 -4.82 -17.52
N VAL A 245 10.03 -3.60 -18.00
CA VAL A 245 9.86 -2.40 -17.18
C VAL A 245 8.36 -2.14 -17.01
N LEU A 246 7.82 -2.47 -15.83
CA LEU A 246 6.41 -2.27 -15.53
C LEU A 246 6.10 -0.79 -15.29
N ARG A 247 6.95 -0.12 -14.52
CA ARG A 247 6.77 1.29 -14.16
C ARG A 247 8.07 1.98 -13.79
N VAL A 248 8.06 3.30 -13.96
CA VAL A 248 9.09 4.21 -13.48
C VAL A 248 8.43 5.19 -12.51
N VAL A 249 9.02 5.38 -11.34
CA VAL A 249 8.44 6.18 -10.25
C VAL A 249 9.45 7.22 -9.76
N GLY A 250 9.01 8.46 -9.60
CA GLY A 250 9.78 9.51 -8.93
C GLY A 250 9.21 9.80 -7.55
N MET A 251 9.97 9.50 -6.49
CA MET A 251 9.53 9.69 -5.10
C MET A 251 9.96 11.03 -4.50
N GLY A 252 10.80 11.81 -5.19
CA GLY A 252 11.43 13.00 -4.65
C GLY A 252 12.03 12.73 -3.28
N THR A 253 11.57 13.50 -2.29
CA THR A 253 12.02 13.46 -0.89
C THR A 253 11.13 12.64 0.03
N ALA A 254 10.06 12.02 -0.49
CA ALA A 254 9.01 11.41 0.32
C ALA A 254 9.44 10.14 1.08
N ALA A 255 10.53 9.49 0.64
CA ALA A 255 11.02 8.23 1.21
C ALA A 255 12.55 8.27 1.40
N PRO A 256 13.07 9.01 2.40
CA PRO A 256 14.50 9.06 2.70
C PRO A 256 15.01 7.70 3.20
N TYR A 257 16.24 7.36 2.83
CA TYR A 257 16.93 6.17 3.34
C TYR A 257 17.45 6.40 4.77
N ASP A 258 17.95 7.60 5.06
CA ASP A 258 18.31 8.06 6.40
C ASP A 258 17.35 9.19 6.82
N PRO A 259 16.24 8.86 7.52
CA PRO A 259 15.29 9.87 7.99
C PRO A 259 15.88 10.87 8.99
N ARG A 260 16.97 10.49 9.68
CA ARG A 260 17.63 11.35 10.68
C ARG A 260 18.46 12.44 10.03
N ASN A 261 18.94 12.19 8.81
CA ASN A 261 19.65 13.17 8.01
C ASN A 261 19.02 13.27 6.61
N PRO A 262 17.98 14.11 6.43
CA PRO A 262 17.29 14.29 5.15
C PRO A 262 18.21 14.76 4.00
N ASN A 263 19.32 15.42 4.31
CA ASN A 263 20.30 15.91 3.34
C ASN A 263 21.42 14.89 3.04
N SER A 264 21.34 13.68 3.61
CA SER A 264 22.32 12.62 3.40
C SER A 264 22.40 12.23 1.92
N PRO A 265 23.61 12.07 1.35
CA PRO A 265 23.80 11.49 0.02
C PRO A 265 23.12 10.14 -0.17
N LEU A 266 22.99 9.35 0.91
CA LEU A 266 22.31 8.04 0.86
C LEU A 266 20.83 8.16 0.45
N ASN A 267 20.22 9.33 0.63
CA ASN A 267 18.85 9.58 0.19
C ASN A 267 18.75 9.73 -1.33
N ARG A 268 19.83 10.17 -2.00
CA ARG A 268 19.94 10.17 -3.47
C ARG A 268 20.27 8.75 -3.91
N ARG A 269 19.28 8.05 -4.44
CA ARG A 269 19.44 6.66 -4.86
C ARG A 269 18.45 6.29 -5.95
N VAL A 270 18.78 5.25 -6.69
CA VAL A 270 17.83 4.57 -7.58
C VAL A 270 17.63 3.16 -7.08
N SER A 271 16.38 2.76 -6.96
CA SER A 271 15.97 1.42 -6.58
C SER A 271 15.39 0.70 -7.79
N ILE A 272 15.91 -0.47 -8.09
CA ILE A 272 15.40 -1.40 -9.09
C ILE A 272 14.83 -2.58 -8.32
N VAL A 273 13.54 -2.84 -8.45
CA VAL A 273 12.86 -3.98 -7.81
C VAL A 273 12.47 -4.97 -8.89
N VAL A 274 13.06 -6.17 -8.85
CA VAL A 274 12.60 -7.31 -9.63
C VAL A 274 11.39 -7.90 -8.89
N LEU A 275 10.21 -7.68 -9.44
CA LEU A 275 8.94 -7.91 -8.76
C LEU A 275 8.67 -9.39 -8.59
N SER A 276 8.23 -9.76 -7.39
CA SER A 276 7.62 -11.06 -7.17
C SER A 276 6.31 -11.17 -7.97
N LYS A 277 5.89 -12.39 -8.31
CA LYS A 277 4.62 -12.60 -9.02
C LYS A 277 3.43 -11.98 -8.28
N GLN A 278 3.46 -12.02 -6.95
CA GLN A 278 2.42 -11.42 -6.11
C GLN A 278 2.48 -9.90 -6.08
N ALA A 279 3.67 -9.31 -6.01
CA ALA A 279 3.81 -7.86 -6.08
C ALA A 279 3.34 -7.33 -7.44
N TYR A 280 3.72 -8.02 -8.52
CA TYR A 280 3.24 -7.73 -9.87
C TYR A 280 1.70 -7.78 -9.96
N ALA A 281 1.08 -8.87 -9.51
CA ALA A 281 -0.38 -9.02 -9.54
C ALA A 281 -1.11 -7.93 -8.74
N ARG A 282 -0.57 -7.54 -7.57
CA ARG A 282 -1.12 -6.44 -6.76
C ARG A 282 -1.07 -5.10 -7.49
N ILE A 283 0.06 -4.76 -8.10
CA ILE A 283 0.21 -3.50 -8.86
C ILE A 283 -0.79 -3.45 -10.02
N LEU A 284 -0.96 -4.55 -10.76
CA LEU A 284 -1.94 -4.61 -11.85
C LEU A 284 -3.38 -4.50 -11.35
N ALA A 285 -3.70 -5.13 -10.22
CA ALA A 285 -5.03 -5.06 -9.63
C ALA A 285 -5.38 -3.63 -9.20
N ASP A 286 -4.44 -2.92 -8.58
CA ASP A 286 -4.61 -1.51 -8.18
C ASP A 286 -4.88 -0.62 -9.40
N GLN A 287 -4.11 -0.80 -10.48
CA GLN A 287 -4.32 -0.06 -11.73
C GLN A 287 -5.67 -0.38 -12.41
N GLY A 288 -6.08 -1.64 -12.41
CA GLY A 288 -7.39 -2.05 -12.97
C GLY A 288 -8.58 -1.55 -12.16
N ALA A 289 -8.43 -1.46 -10.84
CA ALA A 289 -9.44 -0.89 -9.95
C ALA A 289 -9.67 0.61 -10.23
N GLU A 290 -8.60 1.37 -10.48
CA GLU A 290 -8.69 2.79 -10.87
C GLU A 290 -9.42 2.98 -12.20
N GLN A 291 -9.14 2.14 -13.21
CA GLN A 291 -9.81 2.23 -14.52
C GLN A 291 -11.32 1.94 -14.42
N THR A 292 -11.71 0.99 -13.58
CA THR A 292 -13.12 0.62 -13.37
C THR A 292 -13.86 1.73 -12.60
N ALA A 293 -13.21 2.34 -11.61
CA ALA A 293 -13.73 3.50 -10.88
C ALA A 293 -13.92 4.72 -11.80
N GLY A 294 -12.94 5.02 -12.66
CA GLY A 294 -13.02 6.13 -13.62
C GLY A 294 -14.14 5.96 -14.66
N THR A 295 -14.35 4.74 -15.15
CA THR A 295 -15.41 4.44 -16.14
C THR A 295 -16.81 4.56 -15.51
N SER A 296 -16.98 4.09 -14.28
CA SER A 296 -18.28 4.20 -13.58
C SER A 296 -18.63 5.66 -13.23
N ALA A 297 -17.65 6.49 -12.86
CA ALA A 297 -17.85 7.92 -12.62
C ALA A 297 -18.22 8.68 -13.90
N TYR A 298 -17.54 8.41 -15.01
CA TYR A 298 -17.84 9.06 -16.31
C TYR A 298 -19.21 8.65 -16.86
N ALA A 299 -19.58 7.38 -16.71
CA ALA A 299 -20.90 6.89 -17.10
C ALA A 299 -22.03 7.51 -16.26
N GLN A 300 -21.81 7.72 -14.95
CA GLN A 300 -22.78 8.37 -14.06
C GLN A 300 -22.94 9.86 -14.37
N GLU A 301 -21.87 10.56 -14.76
CA GLU A 301 -21.91 11.98 -15.18
C GLU A 301 -22.72 12.14 -16.49
N GLN A 302 -22.51 11.26 -17.48
CA GLN A 302 -23.25 11.31 -18.75
C GLN A 302 -24.73 10.99 -18.58
N ILE A 303 -25.10 10.07 -17.67
CA ILE A 303 -26.52 9.81 -17.34
C ILE A 303 -27.16 11.05 -16.69
N ARG A 304 -26.43 11.79 -15.85
CA ARG A 304 -26.93 13.04 -15.25
C ARG A 304 -27.14 14.16 -16.27
N HIS A 305 -26.29 14.27 -17.29
CA HIS A 305 -26.44 15.27 -18.35
C HIS A 305 -27.51 14.91 -19.39
N VAL A 306 -27.76 13.62 -19.67
CA VAL A 306 -28.89 13.19 -20.51
C VAL A 306 -30.24 13.38 -19.78
N GLY A 307 -30.26 13.29 -18.44
CA GLY A 307 -31.45 13.54 -17.62
C GLY A 307 -31.87 15.02 -17.50
N GLN A 308 -31.04 15.98 -17.93
CA GLN A 308 -31.34 17.42 -17.84
C GLN A 308 -31.84 18.04 -19.16
N THR A 309 -31.85 17.29 -20.28
CA THR A 309 -32.22 17.85 -21.60
C THR A 309 -33.51 17.30 -22.21
N THR A 310 -34.26 16.44 -21.52
CA THR A 310 -35.56 15.94 -22.01
C THR A 310 -36.74 16.50 -21.22
N GLY A 311 -36.85 17.83 -21.20
CA GLY A 311 -38.08 18.54 -20.91
C GLY A 311 -38.83 18.86 -22.21
N PHE A 312 -39.38 17.86 -22.90
CA PHE A 312 -40.42 18.11 -23.90
C PHE A 312 -41.54 17.07 -23.75
N ALA A 313 -42.76 17.60 -23.72
CA ALA A 313 -43.99 16.97 -23.32
C ALA A 313 -44.35 15.72 -24.15
N ALA A 314 -44.97 14.76 -23.46
CA ALA A 314 -45.65 13.64 -24.05
C ALA A 314 -46.79 14.12 -24.98
N ALA A 315 -46.70 13.79 -26.26
CA ALA A 315 -47.82 13.85 -27.20
C ALA A 315 -48.23 12.42 -27.57
N ALA A 316 -49.53 12.13 -27.45
CA ALA A 316 -50.16 10.83 -27.68
C ALA A 316 -50.00 10.32 -29.13
N PRO A 317 -50.11 9.00 -29.38
CA PRO A 317 -49.85 8.43 -30.69
C PRO A 317 -51.05 8.61 -31.62
N ALA A 318 -50.84 9.28 -32.76
CA ALA A 318 -51.80 9.30 -33.86
C ALA A 318 -51.40 8.26 -34.92
N THR A 319 -52.42 7.58 -35.42
CA THR A 319 -52.43 6.44 -36.35
C THR A 319 -51.91 6.77 -37.76
N ALA A 320 -51.18 5.81 -38.36
CA ALA A 320 -50.86 5.48 -39.78
C ALA A 320 -51.53 6.29 -40.94
N PRO A 321 -50.92 6.42 -42.16
CA PRO A 321 -50.24 5.32 -42.86
C PRO A 321 -48.96 5.64 -43.66
N VAL A 322 -48.32 4.54 -44.06
CA VAL A 322 -47.23 4.42 -45.04
C VAL A 322 -47.66 4.96 -46.41
N SER A 323 -46.81 5.79 -47.04
CA SER A 323 -46.84 6.03 -48.49
C SER A 323 -45.42 6.13 -49.04
N VAL A 324 -45.28 5.56 -50.23
CA VAL A 324 -44.08 5.24 -50.99
C VAL A 324 -43.66 6.42 -51.86
N GLY A 325 -42.35 6.60 -52.04
CA GLY A 325 -41.77 7.07 -53.30
C GLY A 325 -41.06 8.42 -53.28
N GLY A 326 -39.88 8.46 -53.93
CA GLY A 326 -39.37 9.68 -54.55
C GLY A 326 -37.90 9.98 -54.31
N MET A 327 -37.08 9.63 -55.31
CA MET A 327 -35.73 10.12 -55.63
C MET A 327 -35.38 11.56 -55.21
N VAL A 328 -34.09 11.83 -54.98
CA VAL A 328 -33.24 12.88 -55.64
C VAL A 328 -31.92 12.97 -54.84
N ARG A 329 -30.80 12.42 -55.34
CA ARG A 329 -29.73 13.01 -56.17
C ARG A 329 -28.69 13.82 -55.37
N LEU A 330 -27.49 13.24 -55.25
CA LEU A 330 -26.24 13.86 -54.79
C LEU A 330 -25.76 14.94 -55.77
N PRO A 331 -25.17 16.06 -55.28
CA PRO A 331 -24.35 16.91 -56.13
C PRO A 331 -22.87 16.52 -56.02
N ILE A 332 -22.28 16.32 -57.19
CA ILE A 332 -20.85 16.21 -57.49
C ILE A 332 -20.26 17.62 -57.49
N SER A 333 -19.07 17.80 -56.92
CA SER A 333 -18.20 18.95 -57.19
C SER A 333 -16.88 18.46 -57.75
N GLN A 334 -16.59 18.88 -58.99
CA GLN A 334 -15.37 18.61 -59.75
C GLN A 334 -14.28 19.68 -59.51
N GLY A 335 -13.04 19.30 -59.83
CA GLY A 335 -11.95 20.18 -60.25
C GLY A 335 -10.76 20.18 -59.27
N ALA A 336 -9.50 20.02 -59.67
CA ALA A 336 -8.89 19.82 -60.97
C ALA A 336 -7.45 19.28 -60.75
N VAL A 337 -6.96 18.52 -61.73
CA VAL A 337 -5.62 17.94 -61.83
C VAL A 337 -4.64 18.99 -62.37
N ALA A 338 -3.42 19.05 -61.82
CA ALA A 338 -2.26 19.60 -62.52
C ALA A 338 -0.96 18.92 -62.04
N VAL A 339 -0.29 18.25 -62.98
CA VAL A 339 1.06 17.69 -62.92
C VAL A 339 1.99 18.61 -63.72
N PRO A 340 3.27 18.74 -63.35
CA PRO A 340 4.34 18.69 -64.35
C PRO A 340 5.46 17.71 -63.89
N LEU A 341 5.83 16.71 -64.67
CA LEU A 341 6.82 16.69 -65.77
C LEU A 341 8.28 16.98 -65.34
N ALA A 342 9.14 16.03 -65.71
CA ALA A 342 10.55 15.89 -65.36
C ALA A 342 11.53 16.77 -66.16
N ALA A 343 12.73 16.99 -65.59
CA ALA A 343 14.02 17.21 -66.25
C ALA A 343 15.12 16.80 -65.23
N ALA A 344 15.94 15.78 -65.46
CA ALA A 344 17.19 15.80 -66.23
C ALA A 344 18.24 16.79 -65.68
N HIS A 345 19.04 16.35 -64.69
CA HIS A 345 20.50 16.23 -64.76
C HIS A 345 21.08 15.58 -63.51
#